data_AF-A0A0G0ECG9-F1
#
_entry.id   AF-A0A0G0ECG9-F1
#
_cell.length_a   1.000
_cell.length_b   1.000
_cell.length_c   1.000
_cell.angle_alpha   90.00
_cell.angle_beta   90.00
_cell.angle_gamma   90.00
#
_symmetry.space_group_name_H-M   'P 1'
#
loop_
_entity.id
_entity.type
_entity.pdbx_description
1 polymer ?
#
loop_
_entity_poly.entity_id
_entity_poly.type
_entity_poly.pdbx_seq_one_letter_code
_entity_poly.pdbx_strand_id
1 'polypeptide(L)' 'MAKFISSSEVDTWKLAEKIAKTINRGRIIALYGNLGSGKTTFVQGLAKALRIRQRIISPTFVIIRPHKLKTNK' A
#
# COMPACT_ATOMS: atom_id res chain seq x y z
N MET A 1 12.05 13.60 9.83
CA MET A 1 11.61 12.86 8.63
C MET A 1 12.30 11.50 8.60
N ALA A 2 11.58 10.42 8.34
CA ALA A 2 12.18 9.09 8.17
C ALA A 2 12.50 8.84 6.69
N LYS A 3 13.68 8.31 6.39
CA LYS A 3 14.13 7.96 5.03
C LYS A 3 14.40 6.45 4.96
N PHE A 4 13.94 5.82 3.89
CA PHE A 4 14.16 4.41 3.62
C PHE A 4 14.70 4.26 2.21
N ILE A 5 15.64 3.32 2.02
CA ILE A 5 16.15 2.95 0.70
C ILE A 5 15.65 1.53 0.43
N SER A 6 15.06 1.32 -0.74
CA SER A 6 14.51 0.06 -1.18
C SER A 6 15.14 -0.31 -2.51
N SER A 7 15.70 -1.51 -2.61
CA SER A 7 16.34 -2.02 -3.83
C SER A 7 15.52 -3.12 -4.51
N SER A 8 14.38 -3.49 -3.94
CA SER A 8 13.51 -4.55 -4.45
C SER A 8 12.04 -4.32 -4.09
N GLU A 9 11.14 -5.05 -4.77
CA GLU A 9 9.72 -5.06 -4.42
C GLU A 9 9.48 -5.56 -3.00
N VAL A 10 10.24 -6.57 -2.58
CA VAL A 10 10.17 -7.17 -1.24
C VAL A 10 10.52 -6.13 -0.17
N ASP A 11 11.52 -5.28 -0.40
CA ASP A 11 11.87 -4.21 0.55
C ASP A 11 10.78 -3.14 0.63
N THR A 12 10.17 -2.81 -0.52
CA THR A 12 9.02 -1.91 -0.57
C THR A 12 7.83 -2.48 0.22
N TRP A 13 7.59 -3.79 0.15
CA TRP A 13 6.54 -4.46 0.92
C TRP A 13 6.84 -4.47 2.42
N LYS A 14 8.09 -4.71 2.83
CA LYS A 14 8.49 -4.61 4.25
C LYS A 14 8.24 -3.21 4.79
N LEU A 15 8.50 -2.16 3.99
CA LEU A 15 8.17 -0.78 4.37
C LEU A 15 6.65 -0.60 4.51
N ALA A 16 5.87 -1.10 3.56
CA ALA A 16 4.41 -1.03 3.60
C ALA A 16 3.84 -1.75 4.85
N GLU A 17 4.38 -2.91 5.22
CA GLU A 17 4.02 -3.64 6.45
C GLU A 17 4.31 -2.84 7.72
N LYS A 18 5.47 -2.17 7.79
CA LYS A 18 5.79 -1.28 8.92
C LYS A 18 4.78 -0.14 9.04
N ILE A 19 4.42 0.47 7.92
CA ILE A 19 3.42 1.55 7.90
C ILE A 19 2.04 1.03 8.27
N ALA A 20 1.63 -0.15 7.78
CA ALA A 20 0.34 -0.76 8.07
C ALA A 20 0.06 -0.87 9.58
N LYS A 21 1.07 -1.21 10.39
CA LYS A 21 0.98 -1.32 11.85
C LYS A 21 0.65 0.01 12.55
N THR A 22 0.89 1.13 11.89
CA THR A 22 0.62 2.48 12.40
C THR A 22 -0.69 3.06 11.90
N ILE A 23 -1.38 2.38 10.97
CA ILE A 23 -2.63 2.86 10.41
C ILE A 23 -3.78 2.59 11.38
N ASN A 24 -4.48 3.67 11.73
CA ASN A 24 -5.78 3.65 12.40
C ASN A 24 -6.90 4.07 11.42
N ARG A 25 -8.15 3.93 11.84
CA ARG A 25 -9.31 4.36 11.05
C ARG A 25 -9.22 5.85 10.72
N GLY A 26 -9.60 6.23 9.50
CA GLY A 26 -9.62 7.62 9.03
C GLY A 26 -8.28 8.15 8.51
N ARG A 27 -7.22 7.35 8.48
CA ARG A 27 -5.91 7.79 7.98
C ARG A 27 -5.87 7.86 6.45
N ILE A 28 -5.29 8.95 5.93
CA ILE A 28 -5.05 9.17 4.50
C ILE A 28 -3.54 9.09 4.24
N ILE A 29 -3.16 8.34 3.20
CA ILE A 29 -1.76 8.23 2.75
C ILE A 29 -1.71 8.64 1.29
N ALA A 30 -0.95 9.69 0.99
CA ALA A 30 -0.69 10.14 -0.37
C ALA A 30 0.66 9.60 -0.85
N LEU A 31 0.69 9.01 -2.06
CA LEU A 31 1.91 8.48 -2.68
C LEU A 31 2.27 9.34 -3.88
N TYR A 32 3.47 9.92 -3.88
CA TYR A 32 3.98 10.76 -4.96
C TYR A 32 5.22 10.16 -5.60
N GLY A 33 5.36 10.36 -6.91
CA GLY A 33 6.52 9.89 -7.69
C GLY A 33 6.15 9.63 -9.15
N ASN A 34 7.17 9.48 -10.00
CA ASN A 34 7.02 9.28 -11.44
C ASN A 34 6.38 7.94 -11.81
N LEU A 35 5.97 7.77 -13.06
CA LEU A 35 5.54 6.46 -13.58
C LEU A 35 6.65 5.43 -13.33
N GLY A 36 6.27 4.21 -12.89
CA GLY A 36 7.23 3.16 -12.56
C GLY A 36 7.94 3.31 -11.21
N SER A 37 7.68 4.36 -10.42
CA SER A 37 8.35 4.59 -9.12
C SER A 37 7.97 3.62 -7.98
N GLY A 38 7.23 2.54 -8.26
CA GLY A 38 6.84 1.55 -7.25
C GLY A 38 5.61 1.90 -6.39
N LYS A 39 4.83 2.93 -6.74
CA LYS A 39 3.60 3.31 -5.99
C LYS A 39 2.61 2.15 -5.85
N THR A 40 2.29 1.48 -6.95
CA THR A 40 1.36 0.34 -6.95
C THR A 40 1.95 -0.85 -6.16
N THR A 41 3.25 -1.09 -6.28
CA THR A 41 3.98 -2.11 -5.51
C THR A 41 3.85 -1.86 -4.00
N PHE A 42 3.97 -0.60 -3.56
CA PHE A 42 3.74 -0.23 -2.16
C PHE A 42 2.31 -0.53 -1.71
N VAL A 43 1.29 -0.14 -2.50
CA VAL A 43 -0.12 -0.39 -2.16
C VAL A 43 -0.41 -1.90 -2.10
N GLN A 44 0.20 -2.72 -2.96
CA GLN A 44 0.10 -4.18 -2.90
C GLN A 44 0.64 -4.75 -1.58
N GLY A 45 1.84 -4.32 -1.18
CA GLY A 45 2.41 -4.70 0.12
C GLY A 45 1.53 -4.26 1.28
N LEU A 46 1.00 -3.04 1.22
CA LEU A 46 0.11 -2.48 2.24
C LEU A 46 -1.19 -3.28 2.36
N ALA A 47 -1.82 -3.59 1.22
CA ALA A 47 -3.04 -4.38 1.17
C ALA A 47 -2.84 -5.78 1.74
N LYS A 48 -1.71 -6.43 1.42
CA LYS A 48 -1.32 -7.73 1.98
C LYS A 48 -1.17 -7.65 3.51
N ALA A 49 -0.47 -6.62 4.02
CA ALA A 49 -0.32 -6.38 5.45
C ALA A 49 -1.66 -6.15 6.16
N LEU A 50 -2.61 -5.50 5.49
CA LEU A 50 -3.98 -5.27 5.95
C LEU A 50 -4.93 -6.47 5.68
N ARG A 51 -4.38 -7.64 5.30
CA ARG A 51 -5.11 -8.90 5.05
C ARG A 51 -6.14 -8.83 3.92
N ILE A 52 -5.99 -7.92 2.97
CA ILE A 52 -6.78 -7.88 1.73
C ILE A 52 -6.25 -8.96 0.79
N ARG A 53 -7.07 -9.96 0.49
CA ARG A 53 -6.70 -11.08 -0.39
C ARG A 53 -6.92 -10.81 -1.88
N GLN A 54 -7.62 -9.74 -2.20
CA GLN A 54 -7.93 -9.36 -3.58
C GLN A 54 -6.68 -8.85 -4.28
N ARG A 55 -6.54 -9.13 -5.57
CA ARG A 55 -5.46 -8.57 -6.38
C ARG A 55 -5.61 -7.05 -6.47
N ILE A 56 -4.58 -6.32 -6.06
CA ILE A 56 -4.51 -4.86 -6.20
C ILE A 56 -3.90 -4.52 -7.56
N ILE A 57 -4.64 -3.71 -8.32
CA ILE A 57 -4.22 -3.17 -9.62
C ILE A 57 -4.34 -1.65 -9.59
N SER A 58 -3.52 -0.97 -10.41
CA SER A 58 -3.59 0.49 -10.53
C SER A 58 -4.98 0.93 -11.01
N PRO A 59 -5.67 1.86 -10.31
CA PRO A 59 -6.96 2.36 -10.73
C PRO A 59 -6.84 3.44 -11.82
N THR A 60 -5.91 3.30 -12.78
CA THR A 60 -5.55 4.36 -13.74
C THR A 60 -6.76 4.92 -14.50
N PHE A 61 -7.68 4.07 -14.94
CA PHE A 61 -8.87 4.49 -15.68
C PHE A 61 -10.13 4.64 -14.81
N VAL A 62 -10.21 3.89 -13.70
CA VAL A 62 -11.41 3.86 -12.85
C VAL A 62 -11.38 4.92 -11.74
N ILE A 63 -10.24 5.61 -11.56
CA ILE A 63 -9.92 6.64 -10.55
C ILE A 63 -9.92 6.07 -9.12
N ILE A 64 -10.96 5.32 -8.73
CA ILE A 64 -11.14 4.74 -7.41
C ILE A 64 -11.44 3.25 -7.52
N ARG A 65 -10.79 2.46 -6.67
CA ARG A 65 -11.09 1.03 -6.50
C ARG A 65 -11.19 0.69 -5.00
N PRO A 66 -12.41 0.53 -4.47
CA PRO A 66 -12.58 0.21 -3.05
C PRO A 66 -12.22 -1.24 -2.74
N HIS A 67 -11.57 -1.47 -1.62
CA HIS A 67 -11.25 -2.80 -1.10
C HIS A 67 -11.77 -2.95 0.33
N LYS A 68 -12.49 -4.04 0.59
CA LYS A 68 -13.04 -4.32 1.93
C LYS A 68 -11.98 -4.92 2.83
N LEU A 69 -11.81 -4.36 4.01
CA LEU A 69 -11.04 -4.99 5.09
C LEU A 69 -11.88 -6.08 5.75
N LYS A 70 -11.28 -7.24 5.99
CA LYS A 70 -11.87 -8.23 6.88
C LYS A 70 -11.58 -7.81 8.32
N THR A 71 -12.50 -7.11 8.95
CA THR A 71 -12.52 -6.99 10.41
C THR A 71 -13.00 -8.32 10.98
N ASN A 72 -12.10 -9.07 11.61
CA ASN A 72 -12.55 -10.07 12.57
C ASN A 72 -13.23 -9.29 13.70
N LYS A 73 -14.54 -9.49 13.86
CA LYS A 73 -15.18 -9.32 15.16
C LYS A 73 -14.59 -10.35 16.11
#